data_AF-A0A6G8ASQ6-F1
#
_entry.id   AF-A0A6G8ASQ6-F1
#
_cell.length_a   1.000
_cell.length_b   1.000
_cell.length_c   1.000
_cell.angle_alpha   90.00
_cell.angle_beta   90.00
_cell.angle_gamma   90.00
#
_symmetry.space_group_name_H-M   'P 1'
#
loop_
_entity.id
_entity.type
_entity.pdbx_description
1 polymer ?
#
loop_
_entity_poly.entity_id
_entity_poly.type
_entity_poly.pdbx_seq_one_letter_code
_entity_poly.pdbx_strand_id
1 'polypeptide(L)'
;MKFTKITCENCGGDLNIKTLSHIKNQTETCPYCGATYIINAKHSKIGAKWELELERFNEQEKREITKAEWSFKNKQEERKDNNKILLGLSIFMVIGFLSLSIGAYHESHPSGAKITMNAKKFQGENYKIATEKLKDMGFKNINTEKVADLKFGIFTDEGDVKEVTIDGDNDFEKDDYFDEESTIKIYYHVFKD
;
A
#
# COMPACT_ATOMS: atom_id res chain seq x y z
N MET A 1 58.19 8.32 42.62
CA MET A 1 57.17 8.66 43.65
C MET A 1 57.37 10.11 44.05
N LYS A 2 56.36 10.97 43.95
CA LYS A 2 56.47 12.38 44.36
C LYS A 2 55.87 12.52 45.76
N PHE A 3 56.71 12.83 46.74
CA PHE A 3 56.27 13.20 48.09
C PHE A 3 55.80 14.65 48.05
N THR A 4 54.60 14.92 48.55
CA THR A 4 54.14 16.29 48.75
C THR A 4 54.53 16.68 50.17
N LYS A 5 55.42 17.66 50.29
CA LYS A 5 55.85 18.20 51.58
C LYS A 5 54.73 19.09 52.12
N ILE A 6 54.07 18.66 53.19
CA ILE A 6 53.00 19.41 53.88
C ILE A 6 53.50 19.76 55.27
N THR A 7 53.27 20.98 55.75
CA THR A 7 53.65 21.41 57.10
C THR A 7 52.50 21.16 58.07
N CYS A 8 52.81 20.68 59.27
CA CYS A 8 51.82 20.46 60.32
C CYS A 8 51.31 21.81 60.86
N GLU A 9 50.00 22.06 60.81
CA GLU A 9 49.40 23.32 61.31
C GLU A 9 49.56 23.50 62.83
N ASN A 10 49.66 22.41 63.58
CA ASN A 10 49.79 22.46 65.04
C ASN A 10 51.23 22.72 65.56
N CYS A 11 52.28 22.38 64.80
CA CYS A 11 53.66 22.49 65.29
C CYS A 11 54.70 22.97 64.26
N GLY A 12 54.29 23.22 63.02
CA GLY A 12 55.16 23.66 61.93
C GLY A 12 56.11 22.59 61.37
N GLY A 13 56.14 21.38 61.94
CA GLY A 13 57.01 20.30 61.49
C GLY A 13 56.63 19.73 60.11
N ASP A 14 57.63 19.27 59.36
CA ASP A 14 57.45 18.70 58.03
C ASP A 14 56.79 17.31 58.09
N LEU A 15 55.63 17.16 57.44
CA LEU A 15 54.93 15.88 57.29
C LEU A 15 55.35 15.22 55.97
N ASN A 16 56.02 14.07 56.08
CA ASN A 16 56.34 13.22 54.93
C ASN A 16 55.19 12.23 54.69
N ILE A 17 54.16 12.67 53.97
CA ILE A 17 53.01 11.80 53.66
C ILE A 17 53.42 10.82 52.54
N LYS A 18 53.43 9.53 52.85
CA LYS A 18 53.65 8.46 51.86
C LYS A 18 52.39 8.31 51.02
N THR A 19 52.53 8.67 49.75
CA THR A 19 51.69 8.32 48.59
C THR A 19 50.19 8.20 48.86
N LEU A 20 49.43 9.25 48.52
CA LEU A 20 47.97 9.30 48.53
C LEU A 20 47.37 8.03 47.89
N SER A 21 46.78 7.16 48.72
CA SER A 21 45.94 6.06 48.24
C SER A 21 44.62 6.64 47.73
N HIS A 22 44.20 6.21 46.53
CA HIS A 22 42.88 6.53 45.99
C HIS A 22 41.79 5.58 46.48
N ILE A 23 42.17 4.53 47.24
CA ILE A 23 41.29 3.40 47.56
C ILE A 23 40.70 3.55 48.96
N LYS A 24 41.43 4.16 49.91
CA LYS A 24 41.00 4.30 51.31
C LYS A 24 41.50 5.61 51.90
N ASN A 25 40.73 6.16 52.83
CA ASN A 25 41.18 7.28 53.65
C ASN A 25 42.45 6.86 54.41
N GLN A 26 43.42 7.76 54.44
CA GLN A 26 44.70 7.53 55.10
C GLN A 26 44.79 8.40 56.34
N THR A 27 45.10 7.78 57.46
CA THR A 27 45.30 8.47 58.74
C THR A 27 46.79 8.66 58.95
N GLU A 28 47.22 9.91 59.05
CA GLU A 28 48.63 10.27 59.24
C GLU A 28 48.79 11.05 60.54
N THR A 29 49.68 10.57 61.40
CA THR A 29 49.99 11.22 62.69
C THR A 29 51.30 11.98 62.58
N CYS A 30 51.31 13.24 63.01
CA CYS A 30 52.50 14.07 63.03
C CYS A 30 53.53 13.48 64.02
N PRO A 31 54.77 13.20 63.58
CA PRO A 31 55.80 12.63 64.45
C PRO A 31 56.32 13.62 65.51
N TYR A 32 56.06 14.92 65.33
CA TYR A 32 56.57 15.98 66.22
C TYR A 32 55.59 16.37 67.32
N CYS A 33 54.28 16.40 67.05
CA CYS A 33 53.27 16.85 68.01
C CYS A 33 52.13 15.86 68.28
N GLY A 34 52.10 14.71 67.57
CA GLY A 34 51.06 13.69 67.76
C GLY A 34 49.68 14.03 67.19
N ALA A 35 49.51 15.19 66.54
CA ALA A 35 48.26 15.53 65.86
C ALA A 35 47.97 14.53 64.73
N THR A 36 46.71 14.09 64.63
CA THR A 36 46.30 13.07 63.65
C THR A 36 45.41 13.69 62.57
N TYR A 37 45.75 13.45 61.31
CA TYR A 37 45.05 13.96 60.13
C TYR A 37 44.40 12.80 59.37
N ILE A 38 43.17 13.00 58.89
CA ILE A 38 42.49 12.04 58.01
C ILE A 38 42.48 12.64 56.60
N ILE A 39 43.21 12.01 55.69
CA ILE A 39 43.26 12.42 54.29
C ILE A 39 42.24 11.59 53.52
N ASN A 40 41.16 12.25 53.06
CA ASN A 40 40.11 11.58 52.29
C ASN A 40 40.60 11.28 50.87
N ALA A 41 40.44 10.03 50.44
CA ALA A 41 40.82 9.60 49.09
C ALA A 41 40.17 10.43 47.99
N LYS A 42 38.92 10.90 48.19
CA LYS A 42 38.17 11.77 47.28
C LYS A 42 38.82 13.14 47.05
N HIS A 43 39.46 13.71 48.09
CA HIS A 43 40.14 15.01 47.97
C HIS A 43 41.56 14.90 47.40
N SER A 44 42.02 13.69 47.07
CA SER A 44 43.27 13.48 46.35
C SER A 44 43.08 13.68 44.84
N LYS A 45 44.13 14.12 44.14
CA LYS A 45 44.13 14.22 42.66
C LYS A 45 43.81 12.89 41.97
N ILE A 46 44.17 11.78 42.61
CA ILE A 46 43.95 10.44 42.07
C ILE A 46 42.48 10.04 42.26
N GLY A 47 41.90 10.25 43.45
CA GLY A 47 40.48 10.01 43.70
C GLY A 47 39.57 10.84 42.80
N ALA A 48 39.87 12.13 42.61
CA ALA A 48 39.13 12.97 41.67
C ALA A 48 39.19 12.45 40.22
N LYS A 49 40.33 11.89 39.78
CA LYS A 49 40.45 11.27 38.46
C LYS A 49 39.60 10.01 38.32
N TRP A 50 39.51 9.19 39.37
CA TRP A 50 38.66 8.00 39.39
C TRP A 50 37.17 8.34 39.36
N GLU A 51 36.72 9.37 40.09
CA GLU A 51 35.33 9.83 40.03
C GLU A 51 34.94 10.25 38.60
N LEU A 52 35.80 11.03 37.93
CA LEU A 52 35.60 11.41 36.52
C LEU A 52 35.59 10.20 35.57
N GLU A 53 36.37 9.16 35.84
CA GLU A 53 36.37 7.93 35.03
C GLU A 53 35.12 7.09 35.23
N LEU A 54 34.63 6.99 36.47
CA LEU A 54 33.38 6.32 36.79
C LEU A 54 32.18 7.04 36.16
N GLU A 55 32.14 8.38 36.22
CA GLU A 55 31.12 9.18 35.54
C GLU A 55 31.13 8.95 34.04
N ARG A 56 32.31 8.95 33.40
CA ARG A 56 32.44 8.63 31.96
C ARG A 56 31.94 7.23 31.63
N PHE A 57 32.25 6.23 32.45
CA PHE A 57 31.76 4.86 32.27
C PHE A 57 30.23 4.80 32.38
N ASN A 58 29.66 5.38 33.43
CA ASN A 58 28.20 5.42 33.64
C ASN A 58 27.49 6.15 32.49
N GLU A 59 28.04 7.25 31.99
CA GLU A 59 27.51 7.92 30.81
C GLU A 59 27.62 7.08 29.53
N GLN A 60 28.72 6.36 29.35
CA GLN A 60 28.87 5.44 28.23
C GLN A 60 27.82 4.34 28.29
N GLU A 61 27.64 3.71 29.44
CA GLU A 61 26.61 2.69 29.65
C GLU A 61 25.20 3.24 29.38
N LYS A 62 24.87 4.43 29.90
CA LYS A 62 23.60 5.10 29.59
C LYS A 62 23.43 5.33 28.08
N ARG A 63 24.47 5.80 27.38
CA ARG A 63 24.42 5.99 25.93
C ARG A 63 24.18 4.68 25.19
N GLU A 64 24.83 3.59 25.59
CA GLU A 64 24.64 2.28 24.97
C GLU A 64 23.24 1.72 25.24
N ILE A 65 22.73 1.86 26.47
CA ILE A 65 21.34 1.48 26.80
C ILE A 65 20.34 2.29 25.97
N THR A 66 20.48 3.62 25.91
CA THR A 66 19.56 4.47 25.13
C THR A 66 19.63 4.16 23.63
N LYS A 67 20.83 3.88 23.07
CA LYS A 67 20.96 3.43 21.68
C LYS A 67 20.27 2.08 21.47
N ALA A 68 20.43 1.13 22.39
CA ALA A 68 19.78 -0.17 22.31
C ALA A 68 18.25 -0.03 22.36
N GLU A 69 17.71 0.77 23.28
CA GLU A 69 16.28 1.08 23.39
C GLU A 69 15.73 1.71 22.11
N TRP A 70 16.43 2.71 21.56
CA TRP A 70 16.05 3.35 20.30
C TRP A 70 16.06 2.36 19.13
N SER A 71 17.12 1.55 19.01
CA SER A 71 17.24 0.54 17.95
C SER A 71 16.13 -0.51 18.03
N PHE A 72 15.75 -0.92 19.24
CA PHE A 72 14.68 -1.87 19.48
C PHE A 72 13.32 -1.29 19.13
N LYS A 73 13.06 -0.02 19.51
CA LYS A 73 11.81 0.69 19.21
C LYS A 73 11.64 0.86 17.69
N ASN A 74 12.66 1.33 16.98
CA ASN A 74 12.60 1.48 15.53
C ASN A 74 12.33 0.14 14.83
N LYS A 75 13.01 -0.94 15.24
CA LYS A 75 12.77 -2.27 14.67
C LYS A 75 11.36 -2.80 14.95
N GLN A 76 10.72 -2.39 16.05
CA GLN A 76 9.30 -2.70 16.27
C GLN A 76 8.39 -1.88 15.36
N GLU A 77 8.70 -0.60 15.17
CA GLU A 77 7.93 0.31 14.32
C GLU A 77 8.01 -0.10 12.85
N GLU A 78 9.21 -0.39 12.34
CA GLU A 78 9.43 -0.97 11.01
C GLU A 78 8.64 -2.28 10.82
N ARG A 79 8.62 -3.17 11.82
CA ARG A 79 7.82 -4.40 11.75
C ARG A 79 6.32 -4.12 11.69
N LYS A 80 5.82 -3.14 12.45
CA LYS A 80 4.41 -2.75 12.40
C LYS A 80 4.05 -2.16 11.04
N ASP A 81 4.89 -1.30 10.49
CA ASP A 81 4.64 -0.67 9.20
C ASP A 81 4.77 -1.66 8.05
N ASN A 82 5.77 -2.54 8.07
CA ASN A 82 5.88 -3.64 7.12
C ASN A 82 4.66 -4.57 7.17
N ASN A 83 4.16 -4.90 8.37
CA ASN A 83 2.95 -5.70 8.51
C ASN A 83 1.70 -4.99 7.97
N LYS A 84 1.56 -3.67 8.17
CA LYS A 84 0.47 -2.88 7.58
C LYS A 84 0.55 -2.87 6.05
N ILE A 85 1.74 -2.66 5.49
CA ILE A 85 1.98 -2.68 4.04
C ILE A 85 1.64 -4.06 3.48
N LEU A 86 2.11 -5.14 4.13
CA LEU A 86 1.83 -6.52 3.73
C LEU A 86 0.32 -6.83 3.76
N LEU A 87 -0.38 -6.41 4.81
CA LEU A 87 -1.84 -6.53 4.90
C LEU A 87 -2.54 -5.78 3.75
N GLY A 88 -2.12 -4.54 3.45
CA GLY A 88 -2.64 -3.77 2.32
C GLY A 88 -2.45 -4.48 0.98
N LEU A 89 -1.24 -5.01 0.72
CA LEU A 89 -0.93 -5.76 -0.50
C LEU A 89 -1.77 -7.04 -0.63
N SER A 90 -1.98 -7.75 0.48
CA SER A 90 -2.80 -8.97 0.48
C SER A 90 -4.27 -8.69 0.14
N ILE A 91 -4.84 -7.61 0.68
CA ILE A 91 -6.23 -7.20 0.41
C ILE A 91 -6.37 -6.80 -1.07
N PHE A 92 -5.40 -6.06 -1.62
CA PHE A 92 -5.42 -5.66 -3.02
C PHE A 92 -5.41 -6.87 -3.97
N MET A 93 -4.58 -7.89 -3.68
CA MET A 93 -4.57 -9.13 -4.47
C MET A 93 -5.91 -9.88 -4.41
N VAL A 94 -6.53 -9.96 -3.24
CA VAL A 94 -7.84 -10.63 -3.09
C VAL A 94 -8.92 -9.91 -3.88
N ILE A 95 -8.95 -8.57 -3.84
CA ILE A 95 -9.90 -7.77 -4.61
C ILE A 95 -9.68 -7.96 -6.12
N GLY A 96 -8.43 -7.95 -6.58
CA GLY A 96 -8.09 -8.19 -7.97
C GLY A 96 -8.50 -9.59 -8.46
N PHE A 97 -8.39 -10.61 -7.60
CA PHE A 97 -8.87 -11.95 -7.91
C PHE A 97 -10.40 -12.02 -7.98
N LEU A 98 -11.10 -11.36 -7.05
CA LEU A 98 -12.55 -11.28 -7.05
C LEU A 98 -13.09 -10.60 -8.31
N SER A 99 -12.52 -9.45 -8.72
CA SER A 99 -12.95 -8.76 -9.93
C SER A 99 -12.76 -9.61 -11.19
N LEU A 100 -11.64 -10.35 -11.28
CA LEU A 100 -11.41 -11.27 -12.40
C LEU A 100 -12.44 -12.41 -12.43
N SER A 101 -12.79 -12.97 -11.27
CA SER A 101 -13.79 -14.04 -11.18
C SER A 101 -15.20 -13.57 -11.57
N ILE A 102 -15.57 -12.34 -11.21
CA ILE A 102 -16.86 -11.74 -11.58
C ILE A 102 -16.93 -11.50 -13.09
N GLY A 103 -15.84 -11.00 -13.70
CA GLY A 103 -15.76 -10.81 -15.15
C GLY A 103 -15.96 -12.12 -15.91
N ALA A 104 -15.25 -13.18 -15.51
CA ALA A 104 -15.40 -14.50 -16.13
C ALA A 104 -16.81 -15.11 -15.92
N TYR A 105 -17.44 -14.84 -14.78
CA TYR A 105 -18.81 -15.28 -14.53
C TYR A 105 -19.80 -14.62 -15.49
N HIS A 106 -19.70 -13.31 -15.70
CA HIS A 106 -20.57 -12.58 -16.63
C HIS A 106 -20.46 -13.07 -18.07
N GLU A 107 -19.25 -13.38 -18.53
CA GLU A 107 -19.03 -13.88 -19.89
C GLU A 107 -19.56 -15.31 -20.09
N SER A 108 -19.52 -16.14 -19.05
CA SER A 108 -20.07 -17.50 -19.09
C SER A 108 -21.59 -17.59 -18.89
N HIS A 109 -22.23 -16.54 -18.37
CA HIS A 109 -23.66 -16.48 -18.12
C HIS A 109 -24.25 -15.18 -18.72
N PRO A 110 -24.29 -15.09 -20.06
CA PRO A 110 -24.86 -13.91 -20.71
C PRO A 110 -26.36 -13.81 -20.39
N SER A 111 -26.77 -12.63 -19.97
CA SER A 111 -28.17 -12.28 -19.71
C SER A 111 -28.75 -11.52 -20.90
N GLY A 112 -29.98 -11.81 -21.29
CA GLY A 112 -30.71 -11.06 -22.31
C GLY A 112 -31.27 -11.92 -23.45
N ALA A 113 -31.77 -11.25 -24.48
CA ALA A 113 -32.27 -11.86 -25.69
C ALA A 113 -31.11 -12.39 -26.54
N LYS A 114 -31.17 -13.68 -26.88
CA LYS A 114 -30.18 -14.34 -27.72
C LYS A 114 -30.55 -14.17 -29.20
N ILE A 115 -29.65 -13.61 -30.00
CA ILE A 115 -29.89 -13.54 -31.45
C ILE A 115 -29.52 -14.86 -32.12
N THR A 116 -30.41 -15.35 -32.99
CA THR A 116 -30.26 -16.68 -33.60
C THR A 116 -29.71 -16.63 -35.03
N MET A 117 -29.46 -15.44 -35.56
CA MET A 117 -29.09 -15.18 -36.96
C MET A 117 -28.15 -13.97 -37.06
N ASN A 118 -27.13 -14.04 -37.92
CA ASN A 118 -26.22 -12.91 -38.16
C ASN A 118 -26.96 -11.75 -38.86
N ALA A 119 -26.48 -10.52 -38.70
CA ALA A 119 -27.06 -9.32 -39.32
C ALA A 119 -27.32 -9.48 -40.83
N LYS A 120 -26.35 -10.05 -41.56
CA LYS A 120 -26.45 -10.29 -43.01
C LYS A 120 -27.58 -11.23 -43.42
N LYS A 121 -28.06 -12.10 -42.52
CA LYS A 121 -29.17 -13.03 -42.82
C LYS A 121 -30.53 -12.36 -42.83
N PHE A 122 -30.65 -11.17 -42.25
CA PHE A 122 -31.86 -10.36 -42.34
C PHE A 122 -31.96 -9.62 -43.69
N GLN A 123 -30.85 -9.37 -44.37
CA GLN A 123 -30.85 -8.64 -45.63
C GLN A 123 -31.62 -9.39 -46.72
N GLY A 124 -32.53 -8.70 -47.39
CA GLY A 124 -33.42 -9.29 -48.40
C GLY A 124 -34.62 -10.06 -47.83
N GLU A 125 -34.78 -10.15 -46.50
CA GLU A 125 -36.00 -10.67 -45.90
C GLU A 125 -37.07 -9.59 -45.78
N ASN A 126 -38.35 -9.94 -45.80
CA ASN A 126 -39.42 -8.98 -45.56
C ASN A 126 -39.34 -8.39 -44.14
N TYR A 127 -39.38 -7.07 -44.03
CA TYR A 127 -39.21 -6.37 -42.74
C TYR A 127 -40.24 -6.77 -41.67
N LYS A 128 -41.46 -7.20 -42.07
CA LYS A 128 -42.48 -7.67 -41.12
C LYS A 128 -42.08 -9.02 -40.52
N ILE A 129 -41.56 -9.92 -41.34
CA ILE A 129 -41.04 -11.23 -40.90
C ILE A 129 -39.84 -11.02 -39.99
N ALA A 130 -38.91 -10.14 -40.38
CA ALA A 130 -37.77 -9.78 -39.54
C ALA A 130 -38.22 -9.23 -38.17
N THR A 131 -39.24 -8.36 -38.16
CA THR A 131 -39.83 -7.82 -36.93
C THR A 131 -40.40 -8.91 -36.03
N GLU A 132 -41.16 -9.85 -36.59
CA GLU A 132 -41.74 -10.97 -35.83
C GLU A 132 -40.65 -11.87 -35.23
N LYS A 133 -39.65 -12.25 -36.03
CA LYS A 133 -38.53 -13.05 -35.55
C LYS A 133 -37.79 -12.39 -34.38
N LEU A 134 -37.58 -11.08 -34.43
CA LEU A 134 -36.91 -10.36 -33.37
C LEU A 134 -37.78 -10.27 -32.11
N LYS A 135 -39.11 -10.14 -32.23
CA LYS A 135 -40.03 -10.26 -31.09
C LYS A 135 -40.01 -11.65 -30.48
N ASP A 136 -39.99 -12.69 -31.32
CA ASP A 136 -39.92 -14.09 -30.87
C ASP A 136 -38.61 -14.41 -30.15
N MET A 137 -37.52 -13.68 -30.46
CA MET A 137 -36.24 -13.74 -29.74
C MET A 137 -36.26 -12.99 -28.40
N GLY A 138 -37.32 -12.22 -28.09
CA GLY A 138 -37.50 -11.52 -26.81
C GLY A 138 -37.30 -10.00 -26.87
N PHE A 139 -36.98 -9.42 -28.03
CA PHE A 139 -36.77 -7.98 -28.15
C PHE A 139 -38.09 -7.21 -28.11
N LYS A 140 -38.13 -6.14 -27.31
CA LYS A 140 -39.35 -5.34 -27.08
C LYS A 140 -39.36 -4.02 -27.83
N ASN A 141 -38.19 -3.42 -28.04
CA ASN A 141 -38.04 -2.09 -28.61
C ASN A 141 -37.61 -2.16 -30.09
N ILE A 142 -38.56 -2.44 -30.99
CA ILE A 142 -38.30 -2.61 -32.42
C ILE A 142 -38.96 -1.49 -33.22
N ASN A 143 -38.13 -0.75 -33.97
CA ASN A 143 -38.54 0.33 -34.85
C ASN A 143 -38.20 0.01 -36.30
N THR A 144 -38.98 0.55 -37.24
CA THR A 144 -38.79 0.34 -38.68
C THR A 144 -38.61 1.69 -39.38
N GLU A 145 -37.57 1.83 -40.20
CA GLU A 145 -37.26 3.05 -40.94
C GLU A 145 -37.26 2.78 -42.46
N LYS A 146 -37.94 3.64 -43.21
CA LYS A 146 -38.06 3.54 -44.67
C LYS A 146 -36.83 4.10 -45.37
N VAL A 147 -36.33 3.38 -46.37
CA VAL A 147 -35.21 3.82 -47.21
C VAL A 147 -35.67 3.87 -48.67
N ALA A 148 -35.87 5.09 -49.18
CA ALA A 148 -36.36 5.32 -50.54
C ALA A 148 -35.24 5.25 -51.58
N ASP A 149 -34.72 4.05 -51.84
CA ASP A 149 -33.61 3.79 -52.75
C ASP A 149 -33.94 2.82 -53.91
N LEU A 150 -35.16 2.26 -53.94
CA LEU A 150 -35.59 1.38 -55.02
C LEU A 150 -35.75 2.13 -56.35
N LYS A 151 -35.29 1.49 -57.42
CA LYS A 151 -35.49 1.89 -58.81
C LYS A 151 -36.06 0.70 -59.58
N PHE A 152 -36.93 0.97 -60.54
CA PHE A 152 -37.46 -0.05 -61.44
C PHE A 152 -36.32 -0.81 -62.15
N GLY A 153 -36.28 -2.14 -61.99
CA GLY A 153 -35.32 -3.03 -62.64
C GLY A 153 -34.15 -3.54 -61.77
N ILE A 154 -34.13 -3.27 -60.46
CA ILE A 154 -33.16 -3.83 -59.50
C ILE A 154 -33.74 -5.10 -58.86
N PHE A 155 -32.90 -6.10 -58.55
CA PHE A 155 -33.26 -7.39 -57.93
C PHE A 155 -33.73 -7.33 -56.46
N THR A 156 -34.03 -6.14 -55.93
CA THR A 156 -34.46 -5.92 -54.54
C THR A 156 -35.93 -5.53 -54.52
N ASP A 157 -36.74 -6.22 -53.71
CA ASP A 157 -38.17 -6.01 -53.66
C ASP A 157 -38.55 -4.94 -52.62
N GLU A 158 -39.73 -4.35 -52.80
CA GLU A 158 -40.29 -3.42 -51.82
C GLU A 158 -40.62 -4.12 -50.50
N GLY A 159 -40.15 -3.55 -49.39
CA GLY A 159 -40.29 -4.15 -48.07
C GLY A 159 -39.16 -5.10 -47.69
N ASP A 160 -38.18 -5.32 -48.57
CA ASP A 160 -36.98 -6.06 -48.22
C ASP A 160 -36.11 -5.26 -47.25
N VAL A 161 -35.58 -5.95 -46.24
CA VAL A 161 -34.66 -5.37 -45.27
C VAL A 161 -33.33 -5.07 -45.96
N LYS A 162 -32.90 -3.81 -45.81
CA LYS A 162 -31.58 -3.32 -46.18
C LYS A 162 -30.55 -3.68 -45.11
N GLU A 163 -30.89 -3.41 -43.85
CA GLU A 163 -30.02 -3.61 -42.69
C GLU A 163 -30.84 -3.60 -41.40
N VAL A 164 -30.35 -4.34 -40.41
CA VAL A 164 -30.87 -4.32 -39.04
C VAL A 164 -29.76 -3.85 -38.14
N THR A 165 -30.06 -2.95 -37.21
CA THR A 165 -29.14 -2.54 -36.16
C THR A 165 -29.71 -2.82 -34.77
N ILE A 166 -28.84 -3.17 -33.83
CA ILE A 166 -29.13 -3.37 -32.41
C ILE A 166 -28.27 -2.39 -31.63
N ASP A 167 -28.90 -1.43 -30.95
CA ASP A 167 -28.22 -0.30 -30.29
C ASP A 167 -27.24 0.48 -31.20
N GLY A 168 -27.54 0.50 -32.50
CA GLY A 168 -26.73 1.17 -33.52
C GLY A 168 -25.63 0.31 -34.14
N ASP A 169 -25.44 -0.93 -33.66
CA ASP A 169 -24.50 -1.87 -34.23
C ASP A 169 -25.16 -2.77 -35.29
N ASN A 170 -24.45 -3.05 -36.38
CA ASN A 170 -24.93 -3.84 -37.52
C ASN A 170 -24.03 -5.04 -37.86
N ASP A 171 -23.01 -5.31 -37.04
CA ASP A 171 -22.06 -6.41 -37.27
C ASP A 171 -22.29 -7.64 -36.37
N PHE A 172 -23.39 -7.66 -35.62
CA PHE A 172 -23.75 -8.75 -34.71
C PHE A 172 -23.81 -10.14 -35.38
N GLU A 173 -23.39 -11.13 -34.62
CA GLU A 173 -23.30 -12.53 -35.01
C GLU A 173 -24.35 -13.38 -34.33
N LYS A 174 -24.61 -14.56 -34.90
CA LYS A 174 -25.46 -15.56 -34.28
C LYS A 174 -24.86 -15.96 -32.92
N ASP A 175 -25.75 -16.18 -31.95
CA ASP A 175 -25.46 -16.57 -30.58
C ASP A 175 -24.96 -15.43 -29.67
N ASP A 176 -24.91 -14.19 -30.19
CA ASP A 176 -24.73 -12.99 -29.36
C ASP A 176 -25.95 -12.73 -28.47
N TYR A 177 -25.72 -12.04 -27.35
CA TYR A 177 -26.73 -11.69 -26.37
C TYR A 177 -26.83 -10.17 -26.22
N PHE A 178 -28.06 -9.67 -26.27
CA PHE A 178 -28.38 -8.25 -26.16
C PHE A 178 -29.45 -8.03 -25.10
N ASP A 179 -29.55 -6.81 -24.58
CA ASP A 179 -30.65 -6.46 -23.68
C ASP A 179 -31.99 -6.58 -24.44
N GLU A 180 -33.04 -7.06 -23.77
CA GLU A 180 -34.38 -7.15 -24.35
C GLU A 180 -34.94 -5.76 -24.74
N GLU A 181 -34.46 -4.71 -24.05
CA GLU A 181 -34.83 -3.31 -24.27
C GLU A 181 -33.91 -2.58 -25.27
N SER A 182 -32.89 -3.27 -25.80
CA SER A 182 -31.99 -2.72 -26.84
C SER A 182 -32.80 -2.16 -28.01
N THR A 183 -32.41 -0.99 -28.50
CA THR A 183 -33.11 -0.31 -29.57
C THR A 183 -32.79 -0.98 -30.90
N ILE A 184 -33.77 -1.71 -31.43
CA ILE A 184 -33.65 -2.31 -32.75
C ILE A 184 -34.20 -1.36 -33.80
N LYS A 185 -33.43 -1.18 -34.88
CA LYS A 185 -33.89 -0.48 -36.09
C LYS A 185 -33.77 -1.37 -37.31
N ILE A 186 -34.89 -1.53 -38.01
CA ILE A 186 -34.97 -2.26 -39.27
C ILE A 186 -35.12 -1.26 -40.40
N TYR A 187 -34.09 -1.15 -41.23
CA TYR A 187 -34.08 -0.31 -42.43
C TYR A 187 -34.58 -1.14 -43.60
N TYR A 188 -35.61 -0.68 -44.32
CA TYR A 188 -36.19 -1.43 -45.42
C TYR A 188 -36.42 -0.59 -46.67
N HIS A 189 -36.32 -1.25 -47.82
CA HIS A 189 -36.39 -0.66 -49.14
C HIS A 189 -37.83 -0.23 -49.49
N VAL A 190 -38.01 1.01 -49.95
CA VAL A 190 -39.27 1.54 -50.50
C VAL A 190 -39.02 2.26 -51.82
N PHE A 191 -40.05 2.37 -52.65
CA PHE A 191 -40.00 3.24 -53.84
C PHE A 191 -39.92 4.70 -53.44
N LYS A 192 -39.23 5.50 -54.25
CA LYS A 192 -39.31 6.96 -54.14
C LYS A 192 -40.70 7.41 -54.56
N ASP A 193 -41.34 8.19 -53.70
CA ASP A 193 -42.60 8.90 -54.00
C ASP A 193 -42.45 9.85 -55.20
#